data_AF-A0A9E3KGI2-F1
#
_entry.id   AF-A0A9E3KGI2-F1
#
_cell.length_a   1.000
_cell.length_b   1.000
_cell.length_c   1.000
_cell.angle_alpha   90.00
_cell.angle_beta   90.00
_cell.angle_gamma   90.00
#
_symmetry.space_group_name_H-M   'P 1'
#
loop_
_entity.id
_entity.type
_entity.pdbx_description
1 polymer ?
#
loop_
_entity_poly.entity_id
_entity_poly.type
_entity_poly.pdbx_seq_one_letter_code
_entity_poly.pdbx_strand_id
1 'polypeptide(L)'
;MLKKAALILTLTLLTLSLIGFILYKKYAPEIIANELLKETEPVFLPKKVNEKIKKIKVQTNQLSSDIIKDIHKSDITLDQLLHALDGVTEPKANALLDEINKLGNLKSPDQVFNLVKKHFPVDFDVEPLRAPFREKADVQVLQKVVQKANEYRDNKLIDFESAKAIVKRILIEKEKEFNQYIKTD
;
A
#
# COMPACT_ATOMS: atom_id res chain seq x y z
N MET A 1 27.58 -39.73 -18.73
CA MET A 1 26.41 -39.59 -17.82
C MET A 1 26.46 -38.33 -16.96
N LEU A 2 27.62 -37.90 -16.45
CA LEU A 2 27.78 -36.69 -15.61
C LEU A 2 27.11 -35.41 -16.17
N LYS A 3 27.24 -35.13 -17.48
CA LYS A 3 26.67 -33.92 -18.10
C LYS A 3 25.14 -33.88 -18.08
N LYS A 4 24.46 -35.03 -18.20
CA LYS A 4 22.98 -35.11 -18.15
C LYS A 4 22.47 -34.94 -16.71
N ALA A 5 23.16 -35.55 -15.74
CA ALA A 5 22.82 -35.40 -14.32
C ALA A 5 23.02 -33.95 -13.83
N ALA A 6 24.12 -33.29 -14.22
CA ALA A 6 24.36 -31.89 -13.92
C ALA A 6 23.31 -30.97 -14.55
N LEU A 7 22.94 -31.20 -15.82
CA LEU A 7 21.89 -30.45 -16.51
C LEU A 7 20.54 -30.56 -15.79
N ILE A 8 20.14 -31.78 -15.40
CA ILE A 8 18.89 -32.02 -14.67
C ILE A 8 18.93 -31.32 -13.31
N LEU A 9 20.04 -31.40 -12.58
CA LEU A 9 20.20 -30.74 -11.29
C LEU A 9 20.08 -29.21 -11.41
N THR A 10 20.74 -28.61 -12.40
CA THR A 10 20.65 -27.16 -12.67
C THR A 10 19.23 -26.75 -13.07
N LEU A 11 18.55 -27.55 -13.89
CA LEU A 11 17.16 -27.28 -14.29
C LEU A 11 16.21 -27.32 -13.08
N THR A 12 16.36 -28.34 -12.22
CA THR A 12 15.57 -28.47 -10.99
C THR A 12 15.79 -27.29 -10.05
N LEU A 13 17.04 -26.86 -9.84
CA LEU A 13 17.37 -25.67 -9.05
C LEU A 13 16.73 -24.41 -9.64
N LEU A 14 16.79 -24.22 -10.96
CA LEU A 14 16.15 -23.10 -11.66
C LEU A 14 14.63 -23.10 -11.47
N THR A 15 13.97 -24.25 -11.60
CA THR A 15 12.52 -24.36 -11.35
C THR A 15 12.17 -24.08 -9.88
N LEU A 16 12.96 -24.57 -8.93
CA LEU A 16 12.74 -24.31 -7.50
C LEU A 16 12.95 -22.82 -7.17
N SER A 17 13.97 -22.19 -7.74
CA SER A 17 14.18 -20.75 -7.60
C SER A 17 13.04 -19.94 -8.24
N LEU A 18 12.54 -20.35 -9.40
CA LEU A 18 11.43 -19.70 -10.08
C LEU A 18 10.13 -19.83 -9.27
N ILE A 19 9.82 -21.03 -8.80
CA ILE A 19 8.67 -21.28 -7.92
C ILE A 19 8.82 -20.47 -6.63
N GLY A 20 10.00 -20.48 -6.00
CA GLY A 20 10.29 -19.69 -4.81
C GLY A 20 10.09 -18.19 -5.03
N PHE A 21 10.54 -17.66 -6.17
CA PHE A 21 10.34 -16.26 -6.55
C PHE A 21 8.86 -15.92 -6.80
N ILE A 22 8.12 -16.80 -7.49
CA ILE A 22 6.69 -16.63 -7.72
C ILE A 22 5.92 -16.65 -6.39
N LEU A 23 6.23 -17.62 -5.52
CA LEU A 23 5.63 -17.73 -4.19
C LEU A 23 5.97 -16.48 -3.36
N TYR A 24 7.22 -16.02 -3.38
CA TYR A 24 7.61 -14.78 -2.71
C TYR A 24 6.79 -13.58 -3.19
N LYS A 25 6.69 -13.35 -4.51
CA LYS A 25 5.86 -12.26 -5.04
C LYS A 25 4.38 -12.40 -4.69
N LYS A 26 3.87 -13.62 -4.64
CA LYS A 26 2.45 -13.89 -4.32
C LYS A 26 2.13 -13.68 -2.84
N TYR A 27 2.98 -14.15 -1.93
CA TYR A 27 2.73 -14.13 -0.49
C TYR A 27 3.35 -12.95 0.25
N ALA A 28 4.39 -12.31 -0.29
CA ALA A 28 5.02 -11.15 0.35
C ALA A 28 4.04 -10.01 0.62
N PRO A 29 3.11 -9.63 -0.30
CA PRO A 29 2.12 -8.60 0.01
C PRO A 29 1.25 -8.94 1.22
N GLU A 30 0.83 -10.20 1.35
CA GLU A 30 0.04 -10.68 2.49
C GLU A 30 0.85 -10.66 3.79
N ILE A 31 2.09 -11.15 3.75
CA ILE A 31 2.97 -11.16 4.92
C ILE A 31 3.25 -9.72 5.37
N ILE A 32 3.57 -8.81 4.45
CA ILE A 32 3.88 -7.41 4.75
C ILE A 32 2.64 -6.70 5.30
N ALA A 33 1.47 -6.85 4.68
CA ALA A 33 0.24 -6.26 5.17
C ALA A 33 -0.11 -6.76 6.57
N ASN A 34 -0.11 -8.09 6.78
CA ASN A 34 -0.39 -8.67 8.09
C ASN A 34 0.65 -8.24 9.13
N GLU A 35 1.92 -8.14 8.75
CA GLU A 35 2.96 -7.66 9.66
C GLU A 35 2.68 -6.21 10.05
N LEU A 36 2.39 -5.30 9.10
CA LEU A 36 2.08 -3.90 9.37
C LEU A 36 0.89 -3.71 10.31
N LEU A 37 -0.11 -4.60 10.24
CA LEU A 37 -1.33 -4.53 11.06
C LEU A 37 -1.17 -5.19 12.43
N LYS A 38 -0.16 -6.05 12.64
CA LYS A 38 0.09 -6.67 13.95
C LYS A 38 0.72 -5.70 14.93
N GLU A 39 0.22 -5.70 16.17
CA GLU A 39 0.82 -4.96 17.29
C GLU A 39 2.09 -5.61 17.87
N THR A 40 2.41 -6.82 17.42
CA THR A 40 3.55 -7.61 17.94
C THR A 40 4.90 -7.05 17.49
N GLU A 41 5.88 -7.13 18.38
CA GLU A 41 7.24 -6.65 18.15
C GLU A 41 8.02 -7.56 17.19
N PRO A 42 8.88 -6.99 16.32
CA PRO A 42 9.81 -7.78 15.53
C PRO A 42 10.83 -8.49 16.44
N VAL A 43 10.90 -9.81 16.36
CA VAL A 43 11.66 -10.64 17.32
C VAL A 43 13.19 -10.45 17.24
N PHE A 44 13.73 -9.91 16.13
CA PHE A 44 15.17 -9.95 15.82
C PHE A 44 15.83 -8.60 15.49
N LEU A 45 15.25 -7.45 15.86
CA LEU A 45 15.88 -6.15 15.57
C LEU A 45 16.41 -5.44 16.82
N PRO A 46 17.43 -4.57 16.68
CA PRO A 46 17.92 -3.75 17.79
C PRO A 46 16.79 -2.92 18.42
N LYS A 47 16.77 -2.76 19.75
CA LYS A 47 15.69 -2.08 20.50
C LYS A 47 15.26 -0.73 19.91
N LYS A 48 16.22 0.13 19.54
CA LYS A 48 15.95 1.45 18.92
C LYS A 48 15.24 1.37 17.56
N VAL A 49 15.47 0.29 16.80
CA VAL A 49 14.82 0.04 15.51
C VAL A 49 13.43 -0.56 15.76
N ASN A 50 13.33 -1.48 16.72
CA ASN A 50 12.06 -2.07 17.15
C ASN A 50 11.06 -1.03 17.64
N GLU A 51 11.46 -0.08 18.48
CA GLU A 51 10.57 0.98 18.96
C GLU A 51 10.04 1.87 17.83
N LYS A 52 10.91 2.22 16.87
CA LYS A 52 10.50 3.00 15.69
C LYS A 52 9.51 2.23 14.81
N ILE A 53 9.81 0.96 14.55
CA ILE A 53 8.93 0.09 13.76
C ILE A 53 7.59 -0.09 14.47
N LYS A 54 7.59 -0.39 15.77
CA LYS A 54 6.37 -0.51 16.59
C LYS A 54 5.51 0.74 16.49
N LYS A 55 6.11 1.93 16.63
CA LYS A 55 5.38 3.19 16.49
C LYS A 55 4.73 3.34 15.10
N ILE A 56 5.46 3.03 14.03
CA ILE A 56 4.93 3.08 12.66
C ILE A 56 3.78 2.07 12.48
N LYS A 57 3.93 0.84 12.99
CA LYS A 57 2.90 -0.21 12.91
C LYS A 57 1.62 0.22 13.61
N VAL A 58 1.72 0.70 14.86
CA VAL A 58 0.56 1.21 15.62
C VAL A 58 -0.12 2.37 14.89
N GLN A 59 0.66 3.35 14.40
CA GLN A 59 0.10 4.48 13.66
C GLN A 59 -0.57 4.05 12.36
N THR A 60 0.04 3.15 11.60
CA THR A 60 -0.51 2.63 10.34
C THR A 60 -1.79 1.84 10.60
N ASN A 61 -1.80 1.00 11.64
CA ASN A 61 -2.94 0.20 12.03
C ASN A 61 -4.14 1.07 12.40
N GLN A 62 -3.93 2.07 13.26
CA GLN A 62 -4.95 3.04 13.67
C GLN A 62 -5.47 3.86 12.50
N LEU A 63 -4.56 4.45 11.70
CA LEU A 63 -4.93 5.27 10.55
C LEU A 63 -5.75 4.47 9.53
N SER A 64 -5.37 3.22 9.28
CA SER A 64 -6.11 2.35 8.35
C SER A 64 -7.51 2.04 8.87
N SER A 65 -7.67 1.82 10.18
CA SER A 65 -8.99 1.64 10.80
C SER A 65 -9.85 2.89 10.68
N ASP A 66 -9.27 4.08 10.89
CA ASP A 66 -10.00 5.35 10.79
C ASP A 66 -10.40 5.66 9.34
N ILE A 67 -9.55 5.33 8.37
CA ILE A 67 -9.87 5.44 6.95
C ILE A 67 -11.08 4.56 6.59
N ILE A 68 -11.13 3.30 7.03
CA ILE A 68 -12.29 2.43 6.80
C ILE A 68 -13.56 3.02 7.40
N LYS A 69 -13.51 3.56 8.63
CA LYS A 69 -14.67 4.22 9.24
C LYS A 69 -15.17 5.40 8.41
N ASP A 70 -14.28 6.23 7.88
CA ASP A 70 -14.65 7.40 7.08
C ASP A 70 -15.19 7.02 5.70
N ILE A 71 -14.70 5.92 5.12
CA ILE A 71 -15.24 5.30 3.90
C ILE A 71 -16.68 4.85 4.13
N HIS A 72 -16.95 4.10 5.20
CA HIS A 72 -18.31 3.64 5.53
C HIS A 72 -19.27 4.79 5.84
N LYS A 73 -18.81 5.84 6.53
CA LYS A 73 -19.60 7.07 6.74
C LYS A 73 -19.94 7.81 5.45
N SER A 74 -19.19 7.55 4.38
CA SER A 74 -19.34 8.19 3.07
C SER A 74 -20.16 7.32 2.10
N ASP A 75 -20.77 6.22 2.58
CA ASP A 75 -21.52 5.26 1.78
C ASP A 75 -20.70 4.65 0.61
N ILE A 76 -19.37 4.60 0.74
CA ILE A 76 -18.47 3.97 -0.23
C ILE A 76 -18.20 2.54 0.23
N THR A 77 -18.43 1.57 -0.66
CA THR A 77 -18.20 0.15 -0.35
C THR A 77 -16.73 -0.24 -0.55
N LEU A 78 -16.29 -1.29 0.17
CA LEU A 78 -14.96 -1.87 -0.07
C LEU A 78 -14.79 -2.29 -1.54
N ASP A 79 -15.82 -2.89 -2.15
CA ASP A 79 -15.74 -3.37 -3.54
C ASP A 79 -15.49 -2.23 -4.52
N GLN A 80 -16.15 -1.08 -4.34
CA GLN A 80 -15.89 0.13 -5.13
C GLN A 80 -14.44 0.59 -5.01
N LEU A 81 -13.87 0.57 -3.80
CA LEU A 81 -12.48 0.95 -3.58
C LEU A 81 -11.49 -0.05 -4.18
N LEU A 82 -11.74 -1.35 -4.06
CA LEU A 82 -10.91 -2.38 -4.66
C LEU A 82 -10.95 -2.28 -6.19
N HIS A 83 -12.13 -2.00 -6.77
CA HIS A 83 -12.28 -1.78 -8.20
C HIS A 83 -11.55 -0.52 -8.67
N ALA A 84 -11.66 0.59 -7.92
CA ALA A 84 -10.91 1.81 -8.19
C ALA A 84 -9.39 1.56 -8.17
N LEU A 85 -8.89 0.79 -7.19
CA LEU A 85 -7.48 0.40 -7.12
C LEU A 85 -7.03 -0.46 -8.30
N ASP A 86 -7.89 -1.35 -8.81
CA ASP A 86 -7.59 -2.16 -10.00
C ASP A 86 -7.44 -1.31 -11.27
N GLY A 87 -8.11 -0.16 -11.34
CA GLY A 87 -7.96 0.82 -12.42
C GLY A 87 -6.66 1.64 -12.37
N VAL A 88 -5.89 1.56 -11.26
CA VAL A 88 -4.62 2.26 -11.09
C VAL A 88 -3.51 1.47 -11.79
N THR A 89 -2.84 2.13 -12.73
CA THR A 89 -1.70 1.56 -13.47
C THR A 89 -0.43 2.34 -13.16
N GLU A 90 0.73 1.68 -13.25
CA GLU A 90 2.04 2.29 -13.01
C GLU A 90 2.25 3.57 -13.85
N PRO A 91 1.91 3.61 -15.16
CA PRO A 91 2.05 4.85 -15.94
C PRO A 91 1.19 6.00 -15.42
N LYS A 92 -0.05 5.75 -14.98
CA LYS A 92 -0.92 6.79 -14.40
C LYS A 92 -0.40 7.27 -13.05
N ALA A 93 0.09 6.35 -12.21
CA ALA A 93 0.71 6.70 -10.92
C ALA A 93 1.98 7.54 -11.10
N ASN A 94 2.82 7.20 -12.06
CA ASN A 94 3.99 7.99 -12.41
C ASN A 94 3.60 9.36 -12.98
N ALA A 95 2.57 9.44 -13.83
CA ALA A 95 2.06 10.70 -14.35
C ALA A 95 1.51 11.62 -13.26
N LEU A 96 0.79 11.07 -12.27
CA LEU A 96 0.38 11.80 -11.08
C LEU A 96 1.60 12.34 -10.31
N LEU A 97 2.58 11.49 -10.06
CA LEU A 97 3.79 11.86 -9.32
C LEU A 97 4.56 12.98 -10.02
N ASP A 98 4.68 12.91 -11.35
CA ASP A 98 5.30 13.96 -12.16
C ASP A 98 4.52 15.28 -12.10
N GLU A 99 3.19 15.23 -12.10
CA GLU A 99 2.37 16.45 -11.94
C GLU A 99 2.50 17.04 -10.54
N ILE A 100 2.58 16.21 -9.49
CA ILE A 100 2.85 16.68 -8.12
C ILE A 100 4.24 17.32 -8.04
N ASN A 101 5.27 16.69 -8.60
CA ASN A 101 6.63 17.22 -8.60
C ASN A 101 6.73 18.58 -9.32
N LYS A 102 5.94 18.79 -10.39
CA LYS A 102 5.88 20.08 -11.12
C LYS A 102 5.30 21.22 -10.29
N LEU A 103 4.54 20.95 -9.24
CA LEU A 103 4.06 21.99 -8.32
C LEU A 103 5.21 22.59 -7.49
N GLY A 104 6.36 21.93 -7.42
CA GLY A 104 7.49 22.30 -6.58
C GLY A 104 7.19 22.06 -5.09
N ASN A 105 6.41 22.96 -4.48
CA ASN A 105 5.98 22.85 -3.10
C ASN A 105 4.47 22.68 -2.99
N LEU A 106 4.04 21.59 -2.34
CA LEU A 106 2.65 21.39 -1.95
C LEU A 106 2.22 22.50 -0.97
N LYS A 107 1.14 23.21 -1.29
CA LYS A 107 0.57 24.28 -0.47
C LYS A 107 -0.61 23.79 0.37
N SER A 108 -1.34 22.78 -0.11
CA SER A 108 -2.44 22.17 0.63
C SER A 108 -2.66 20.70 0.28
N PRO A 109 -3.28 19.91 1.17
CA PRO A 109 -3.68 18.54 0.87
C PRO A 109 -4.64 18.48 -0.32
N ASP A 110 -5.56 19.45 -0.40
CA ASP A 110 -6.55 19.55 -1.48
C ASP A 110 -5.94 19.57 -2.89
N GLN A 111 -4.72 20.09 -3.06
CA GLN A 111 -4.02 20.00 -4.35
C GLN A 111 -3.76 18.54 -4.74
N VAL A 112 -3.27 17.73 -3.80
CA VAL A 112 -3.03 16.31 -4.03
C VAL A 112 -4.35 15.58 -4.26
N PHE A 113 -5.38 15.88 -3.46
CA PHE A 113 -6.70 15.29 -3.63
C PHE A 113 -7.27 15.54 -5.03
N ASN A 114 -7.21 16.79 -5.50
CA ASN A 114 -7.68 17.16 -6.84
C ASN A 114 -6.88 16.47 -7.95
N LEU A 115 -5.56 16.35 -7.78
CA LEU A 115 -4.71 15.64 -8.75
C LEU A 115 -5.01 14.15 -8.78
N VAL A 116 -5.20 13.51 -7.62
CA VAL A 116 -5.61 12.10 -7.51
C VAL A 116 -6.94 11.89 -8.23
N LYS A 117 -7.96 12.72 -7.96
CA LYS A 117 -9.27 12.66 -8.64
C LYS A 117 -9.15 12.82 -10.16
N LYS A 118 -8.25 13.69 -10.63
CA LYS A 118 -8.00 13.92 -12.06
C LYS A 118 -7.35 12.71 -12.75
N HIS A 119 -6.36 12.08 -12.10
CA HIS A 119 -5.61 10.96 -12.69
C HIS A 119 -6.30 9.61 -12.54
N PHE A 120 -7.14 9.47 -11.52
CA PHE A 120 -7.86 8.25 -11.18
C PHE A 120 -9.36 8.55 -11.07
N PRO A 121 -10.04 8.75 -12.22
CA PRO A 121 -11.50 8.89 -12.22
C PRO A 121 -12.12 7.57 -11.75
N VAL A 122 -13.12 7.69 -10.88
CA VAL A 122 -13.91 6.56 -10.35
C VAL A 122 -15.39 6.80 -10.63
N ASP A 123 -16.20 5.76 -10.48
CA ASP A 123 -17.63 5.72 -10.75
C ASP A 123 -18.51 6.14 -9.56
N PHE A 124 -17.91 6.45 -8.41
CA PHE A 124 -18.58 6.95 -7.20
C PHE A 124 -18.10 8.35 -6.82
N ASP A 125 -18.85 9.04 -5.95
CA ASP A 125 -18.45 10.37 -5.47
C ASP A 125 -17.35 10.26 -4.41
N VAL A 126 -16.20 10.86 -4.68
CA VAL A 126 -15.06 10.92 -3.77
C VAL A 126 -15.06 12.17 -2.90
N GLU A 127 -15.86 13.19 -3.21
CA GLU A 127 -15.87 14.45 -2.46
C GLU A 127 -16.14 14.31 -0.96
N PRO A 128 -16.98 13.37 -0.48
CA PRO A 128 -17.11 13.10 0.96
C PRO A 128 -15.78 12.77 1.65
N LEU A 129 -14.82 12.18 0.93
CA LEU A 129 -13.49 11.84 1.46
C LEU A 129 -12.53 13.03 1.54
N ARG A 130 -12.87 14.19 0.94
CA ARG A 130 -11.98 15.36 0.91
C ARG A 130 -11.67 15.89 2.32
N ALA A 131 -12.69 16.03 3.16
CA ALA A 131 -12.51 16.52 4.53
C ALA A 131 -11.70 15.53 5.39
N PRO A 132 -12.04 14.23 5.45
CA PRO A 132 -11.22 13.20 6.08
C PRO A 132 -9.77 13.17 5.57
N PHE A 133 -9.58 13.33 4.25
CA PHE A 133 -8.25 13.39 3.66
C PHE A 133 -7.47 14.60 4.17
N ARG A 134 -8.06 15.80 4.16
CA ARG A 134 -7.40 17.03 4.62
C ARG A 134 -6.98 16.95 6.08
N GLU A 135 -7.80 16.33 6.93
CA GLU A 135 -7.50 16.14 8.35
C GLU A 135 -6.32 15.20 8.59
N LYS A 136 -6.20 14.14 7.78
CA LYS A 136 -5.21 13.07 7.99
C LYS A 136 -3.93 13.23 7.16
N ALA A 137 -4.00 13.93 6.03
CA ALA A 137 -2.91 14.09 5.07
C ALA A 137 -2.24 15.46 5.21
N ASP A 138 -1.46 15.64 6.28
CA ASP A 138 -0.66 16.86 6.48
C ASP A 138 0.30 17.12 5.30
N VAL A 139 0.55 18.39 4.98
CA VAL A 139 1.39 18.79 3.84
C VAL A 139 2.82 18.25 3.97
N GLN A 140 3.40 18.25 5.16
CA GLN A 140 4.76 17.72 5.38
C GLN A 140 4.78 16.20 5.21
N VAL A 141 3.71 15.51 5.63
CA VAL A 141 3.54 14.07 5.41
C VAL A 141 3.46 13.79 3.91
N LEU A 142 2.62 14.53 3.18
CA LEU A 142 2.48 14.39 1.73
C LEU A 142 3.79 14.65 0.98
N GLN A 143 4.55 15.67 1.38
CA GLN A 143 5.88 15.94 0.81
C GLN A 143 6.85 14.77 1.03
N LYS A 144 6.86 14.19 2.24
CA LYS A 144 7.68 12.98 2.52
C LYS A 144 7.23 11.77 1.71
N VAL A 145 5.92 11.59 1.53
CA VAL A 145 5.36 10.52 0.69
C VAL A 145 5.81 10.69 -0.75
N VAL A 146 5.74 11.91 -1.31
CA VAL A 146 6.22 12.23 -2.67
C VAL A 146 7.72 11.96 -2.81
N GLN A 147 8.52 12.43 -1.85
CA GLN A 147 9.97 12.18 -1.83
C GLN A 147 10.26 10.67 -1.84
N LYS A 148 9.58 9.90 -0.98
CA LYS A 148 9.74 8.45 -0.95
C LYS A 148 9.27 7.79 -2.23
N ALA A 149 8.13 8.20 -2.79
CA ALA A 149 7.64 7.67 -4.07
C ALA A 149 8.65 7.87 -5.21
N ASN A 150 9.33 9.03 -5.27
CA ASN A 150 10.42 9.27 -6.21
C ASN A 150 11.61 8.32 -5.95
N GLU A 151 12.05 8.16 -4.69
CA GLU A 151 13.11 7.19 -4.35
C GLU A 151 12.74 5.76 -4.75
N TYR A 152 11.49 5.33 -4.53
CA TYR A 152 11.01 4.00 -4.90
C TYR A 152 10.98 3.80 -6.42
N ARG A 153 10.54 4.81 -7.17
CA ARG A 153 10.55 4.80 -8.65
C ARG A 153 11.97 4.65 -9.19
N ASP A 154 12.91 5.41 -8.66
CA ASP A 154 14.27 5.48 -9.18
C ASP A 154 15.10 4.24 -8.78
N ASN A 155 14.87 3.71 -7.57
CA ASN A 155 15.65 2.58 -7.03
C ASN A 155 14.96 1.21 -7.15
N LYS A 156 13.72 1.16 -7.65
CA LYS A 156 12.91 -0.08 -7.81
C LYS A 156 12.85 -0.96 -6.55
N LEU A 157 12.79 -0.34 -5.37
CA LEU A 157 12.84 -1.06 -4.08
C LEU A 157 11.60 -1.95 -3.86
N ILE A 158 10.44 -1.56 -4.40
CA ILE A 158 9.19 -2.32 -4.41
C ILE A 158 8.56 -2.10 -5.78
N ASP A 159 8.11 -3.17 -6.45
CA ASP A 159 7.38 -3.02 -7.71
C ASP A 159 5.94 -2.53 -7.49
N PHE A 160 5.41 -1.79 -8.46
CA PHE A 160 4.10 -1.15 -8.38
C PHE A 160 2.97 -2.14 -8.04
N GLU A 161 2.96 -3.33 -8.65
CA GLU A 161 1.94 -4.34 -8.42
C GLU A 161 1.99 -4.88 -6.98
N SER A 162 3.19 -5.10 -6.43
CA SER A 162 3.35 -5.47 -5.02
C SER A 162 2.83 -4.37 -4.09
N ALA A 163 3.14 -3.10 -4.36
CA ALA A 163 2.64 -1.97 -3.56
C ALA A 163 1.11 -1.88 -3.59
N LYS A 164 0.51 -2.01 -4.78
CA LYS A 164 -0.96 -2.05 -4.96
C LYS A 164 -1.58 -3.21 -4.20
N ALA A 165 -0.98 -4.41 -4.28
CA ALA A 165 -1.46 -5.60 -3.57
C ALA A 165 -1.41 -5.43 -2.03
N ILE A 166 -0.36 -4.79 -1.49
CA ILE A 166 -0.26 -4.48 -0.06
C ILE A 166 -1.43 -3.56 0.36
N VAL A 167 -1.68 -2.47 -0.38
CA VAL A 167 -2.78 -1.54 -0.06
C VAL A 167 -4.14 -2.25 -0.11
N LYS A 168 -4.42 -3.03 -1.17
CA LYS A 168 -5.65 -3.83 -1.25
C LYS A 168 -5.79 -4.76 -0.05
N ARG A 169 -4.71 -5.41 0.37
CA ARG A 169 -4.76 -6.34 1.50
C ARG A 169 -5.04 -5.62 2.82
N ILE A 170 -4.43 -4.46 3.05
CA ILE A 170 -4.71 -3.64 4.24
C ILE A 170 -6.20 -3.28 4.31
N LEU A 171 -6.79 -2.82 3.20
CA LEU A 171 -8.22 -2.49 3.15
C LEU A 171 -9.10 -3.70 3.46
N ILE A 172 -8.80 -4.87 2.86
CA ILE A 172 -9.55 -6.11 3.08
C ILE A 172 -9.49 -6.56 4.54
N GLU A 173 -8.31 -6.56 5.17
CA GLU A 173 -8.20 -6.97 6.57
C GLU A 173 -8.89 -5.98 7.51
N LYS A 174 -8.77 -4.68 7.25
CA LYS A 174 -9.44 -3.66 8.06
C LYS A 174 -10.95 -3.67 7.92
N GLU A 175 -11.47 -3.97 6.74
CA GLU A 175 -12.89 -4.20 6.52
C GLU A 175 -13.41 -5.40 7.32
N LYS A 176 -12.64 -6.50 7.38
CA LYS A 176 -13.00 -7.67 8.19
C LYS A 176 -13.06 -7.32 9.68
N GLU A 177 -12.06 -6.62 10.19
CA GLU A 177 -12.02 -6.17 11.59
C GLU A 177 -13.20 -5.24 11.91
N PHE A 178 -13.52 -4.29 11.03
CA PHE A 178 -14.66 -3.38 11.20
C PHE A 178 -16.00 -4.12 11.24
N ASN A 179 -16.21 -5.06 10.31
CA ASN A 179 -17.43 -5.88 10.27
C ASN A 179 -17.55 -6.86 11.44
N GLN A 180 -16.43 -7.33 11.99
CA GLN A 180 -16.45 -8.13 13.22
C GLN A 180 -16.85 -7.27 14.41
N TYR A 181 -16.29 -6.07 14.54
CA TYR A 181 -16.59 -5.12 15.60
C TYR A 181 -18.09 -4.76 15.64
N ILE A 182 -18.69 -4.42 14.50
CA ILE A 182 -20.13 -4.11 14.40
C ILE A 182 -21.02 -5.29 14.78
N LYS A 183 -20.60 -6.54 14.51
CA LYS A 183 -21.41 -7.73 14.84
C LYS A 183 -21.40 -8.08 16.33
N THR A 184 -20.46 -7.53 17.08
CA THR A 184 -20.32 -7.73 18.53
C THR A 184 -20.94 -6.62 19.38
N ASP A 185 -21.33 -5.50 18.77
CA ASP A 185 -22.09 -4.39 19.38
C ASP A 185 -23.59 -4.53 19.11
#